data_AF-A0A537BMN4-F1
#
_entry.id   AF-A0A537BMN4-F1
#
_cell.length_a   1.000
_cell.length_b   1.000
_cell.length_c   1.000
_cell.angle_alpha   90.00
_cell.angle_beta   90.00
_cell.angle_gamma   90.00
#
_symmetry.space_group_name_H-M   'P 1'
#
loop_
_entity.id
_entity.type
_entity.pdbx_description
1 polymer ?
#
loop_
_entity_poly.entity_id
_entity_poly.type
_entity_poly.pdbx_seq_one_letter_code
_entity_poly.pdbx_strand_id
1 'polypeptide(L)' 'MEERPIRTIIGEQKPVSAGAETSVAAAAKLMKRHRIGALLVTKSGQLAGIFTERDALFRV' A
#
# COMPACT_ATOMS: atom_id res chain seq x y z
N MET A 1 2.71 30.31 -3.45
CA MET A 1 2.52 28.89 -3.80
C MET A 1 1.06 28.77 -4.20
N GLU A 2 0.74 28.50 -5.45
CA GLU A 2 -0.65 28.27 -5.86
C GLU A 2 -1.15 26.96 -5.23
N GLU A 3 -2.39 26.97 -4.72
CA GLU A 3 -3.03 25.79 -4.16
C GLU A 3 -3.34 24.77 -5.27
N ARG A 4 -2.48 23.76 -5.41
CA ARG A 4 -2.70 22.65 -6.34
C ARG A 4 -3.47 21.51 -5.64
N PRO A 5 -4.64 21.08 -6.15
CA PRO A 5 -5.36 19.95 -5.56
C PRO A 5 -4.54 18.65 -5.66
N ILE A 6 -4.44 17.88 -4.57
CA ILE A 6 -3.67 16.62 -4.52
C ILE A 6 -4.08 15.62 -5.61
N ARG A 7 -5.37 15.59 -5.98
CA ARG A 7 -5.89 14.73 -7.06
C ARG A 7 -5.18 14.94 -8.40
N THR A 8 -4.65 16.14 -8.66
CA THR A 8 -3.89 16.45 -9.89
C THR A 8 -2.51 15.84 -9.90
N ILE A 9 -2.03 15.36 -8.74
CA ILE A 9 -0.73 14.73 -8.58
C ILE A 9 -0.87 13.20 -8.55
N ILE A 10 -1.89 12.69 -7.84
CA ILE A 10 -2.01 11.25 -7.54
C ILE A 10 -3.14 10.53 -8.28
N GLY A 11 -4.04 11.24 -8.98
CA GLY A 11 -5.32 10.71 -9.46
C GLY A 11 -5.22 9.57 -10.49
N GLU A 12 -4.12 9.50 -11.25
CA GLU A 12 -3.89 8.45 -12.26
C GLU A 12 -3.07 7.27 -11.72
N GLN A 13 -2.58 7.36 -10.48
CA GLN A 13 -1.80 6.31 -9.88
C GLN A 13 -2.72 5.14 -9.52
N LYS A 14 -2.23 3.92 -9.76
CA LYS A 14 -2.89 2.67 -9.33
C LYS A 14 -2.04 2.05 -8.22
N PRO A 15 -2.29 2.39 -6.94
CA PRO A 15 -1.51 1.82 -5.85
C PRO A 15 -1.70 0.31 -5.80
N VAL A 16 -0.63 -0.40 -5.44
CA VAL A 16 -0.72 -1.84 -5.20
C VAL A 16 -1.44 -2.06 -3.88
N SER A 17 -2.40 -2.98 -3.89
CA SER A 17 -3.16 -3.37 -2.71
C SER A 17 -3.12 -4.89 -2.48
N ALA A 18 -3.38 -5.28 -1.24
CA ALA A 18 -3.57 -6.67 -0.84
C ALA A 18 -4.80 -6.78 0.09
N GLY A 19 -5.40 -7.97 0.15
CA GLY A 19 -6.49 -8.24 1.09
C GLY A 19 -5.97 -8.34 2.54
N ALA A 20 -6.80 -7.98 3.52
CA ALA A 20 -6.44 -8.05 4.95
C ALA A 20 -6.01 -9.45 5.43
N GLU A 21 -6.47 -10.50 4.75
CA GLU A 21 -6.10 -11.90 5.04
C GLU A 21 -4.81 -12.34 4.30
N THR A 22 -4.16 -11.44 3.56
CA THR A 22 -2.91 -11.73 2.86
C THR A 22 -1.78 -11.90 3.88
N SER A 23 -1.11 -13.06 3.86
CA SER A 23 0.05 -13.28 4.72
C SER A 23 1.16 -12.25 4.49
N VAL A 24 1.92 -11.94 5.54
CA VAL A 24 3.08 -11.02 5.48
C VAL A 24 4.08 -11.46 4.41
N ALA A 25 4.35 -12.77 4.28
CA ALA A 25 5.27 -13.29 3.27
C ALA A 25 4.77 -13.03 1.83
N ALA A 26 3.46 -13.16 1.58
CA ALA A 26 2.88 -12.85 0.28
C ALA A 26 2.88 -11.32 0.00
N ALA A 27 2.58 -10.51 1.02
CA ALA A 27 2.68 -9.05 0.94
C ALA A 27 4.11 -8.60 0.60
N ALA A 28 5.13 -9.15 1.28
CA ALA A 28 6.54 -8.85 1.00
C ALA A 28 6.96 -9.27 -0.42
N LYS A 29 6.47 -10.41 -0.93
CA LYS A 29 6.70 -10.84 -2.32
C LYS A 29 6.07 -9.87 -3.33
N LEU A 30 4.86 -9.36 -3.05
CA LEU A 30 4.20 -8.33 -3.86
C LEU A 30 5.02 -7.03 -3.85
N MET A 31 5.43 -6.56 -2.68
CA MET A 31 6.28 -5.37 -2.53
C MET A 31 7.58 -5.48 -3.34
N LYS A 32 8.28 -6.62 -3.21
CA LYS A 32 9.49 -6.92 -3.99
C LYS A 32 9.22 -6.94 -5.50
N ARG A 33 8.13 -7.56 -5.94
CA ARG A 33 7.76 -7.67 -7.37
C ARG A 33 7.50 -6.29 -7.99
N HIS A 34 6.80 -5.42 -7.27
CA HIS A 34 6.45 -4.09 -7.73
C HIS A 34 7.50 -3.01 -7.41
N ARG A 35 8.56 -3.36 -6.66
CA ARG A 35 9.61 -2.44 -6.19
C ARG A 35 9.05 -1.26 -5.39
N ILE A 36 8.18 -1.56 -4.42
CA ILE A 36 7.53 -0.59 -3.54
C ILE A 36 7.79 -0.90 -2.07
N GLY A 37 7.89 0.14 -1.23
CA GLY A 37 8.11 0.01 0.22
C GLY A 37 6.83 -0.04 1.07
N ALA A 38 5.66 0.08 0.44
CA ALA A 38 4.37 -0.04 1.11
C ALA A 38 3.28 -0.52 0.14
N LEU A 39 2.25 -1.16 0.68
CA LEU A 39 1.02 -1.48 -0.05
C LEU A 39 -0.22 -1.12 0.77
N LEU A 40 -1.33 -0.87 0.07
CA LEU A 40 -2.63 -0.64 0.71
C LEU A 40 -3.24 -1.97 1.15
N VAL A 41 -3.74 -2.02 2.37
CA VAL A 41 -4.49 -3.17 2.88
C VAL A 41 -5.98 -2.89 2.72
N THR A 42 -6.69 -3.81 2.08
CA THR A 42 -8.14 -3.68 1.82
C THR A 42 -8.92 -4.79 2.50
N LYS A 43 -10.13 -4.47 2.98
CA LYS A 43 -11.09 -5.43 3.53
C LYS A 43 -12.47 -5.10 2.99
N SER A 44 -13.13 -6.07 2.37
CA SER A 44 -14.48 -5.91 1.79
C SER A 44 -14.59 -4.71 0.83
N GLY A 45 -13.58 -4.50 -0.02
CA GLY A 45 -13.55 -3.40 -0.99
C GLY A 45 -13.25 -2.02 -0.41
N GLN A 46 -13.03 -1.92 0.90
CA GLN A 46 -12.69 -0.67 1.58
C GLN A 46 -11.23 -0.65 2.00
N LEU A 47 -10.64 0.55 2.08
CA LEU A 47 -9.30 0.73 2.63
C LEU A 47 -9.32 0.44 4.13
N ALA A 48 -8.53 -0.54 4.56
CA ALA A 48 -8.39 -0.93 5.96
C ALA A 48 -7.11 -0.39 6.59
N GLY A 49 -6.07 -0.12 5.80
CA GLY A 49 -4.82 0.44 6.30
C GLY A 49 -3.68 0.39 5.28
N ILE A 50 -2.46 0.48 5.79
CA ILE A 50 -1.22 0.41 5.03
C ILE A 50 -0.29 -0.60 5.71
N PHE A 51 0.44 -1.37 4.90
CA PHE A 51 1.53 -2.22 5.38
C PHE A 51 2.83 -1.73 4.75
N THR A 52 3.85 -1.47 5.57
CA THR A 52 5.13 -0.89 5.16
C THR A 52 6.31 -1.83 5.48
N GLU A 53 7.47 -1.55 4.89
CA GLU A 53 8.74 -2.21 5.27
C GLU A 53 9.03 -2.09 6.78
N ARG A 54 8.67 -0.97 7.40
CA ARG A 54 8.84 -0.78 8.85
C ARG A 54 7.94 -1.72 9.65
N ASP A 55 6.69 -1.94 9.22
CA ASP A 55 5.82 -2.91 9.89
C ASP A 55 6.41 -4.31 9.79
N ALA A 56 6.93 -4.68 8.62
CA ALA A 56 7.59 -5.98 8.40
C ALA A 56 8.82 -6.21 9.30
N LEU A 57 9.57 -5.14 9.63
CA LEU A 57 10.79 -5.23 10.44
C LEU A 57 10.53 -5.21 11.95
N PHE A 58 9.46 -4.55 12.41
CA PHE A 58 9.30 -4.21 13.83
C PHE A 58 7.99 -4.69 14.47
N ARG A 59 7.04 -5.26 13.70
CA ARG A 59 5.68 -5.54 14.20
C ARG A 59 5.14 -6.94 13.85
N VAL A 60 5.93 -7.79 13.21
CA VAL A 60 5.57 -9.16 12.81
C VAL A 60 6.36 -10.17 13.62
#